data_AF-A0A359H340-F1
#
_entry.id   AF-A0A359H340-F1
#
_cell.length_a   1.000
_cell.length_b   1.000
_cell.length_c   1.000
_cell.angle_alpha   90.00
_cell.angle_beta   90.00
_cell.angle_gamma   90.00
#
_symmetry.space_group_name_H-M   'P 1'
#
loop_
_entity.id
_entity.type
_entity.pdbx_description
1 polymer ?
#
loop_
_entity_poly.entity_id
_entity_poly.type
_entity_poly.pdbx_seq_one_letter_code
_entity_poly.pdbx_strand_id
1 'polypeptide(L)'
;MEYNNSYLLTPGTAGNQPSREEIDYIATYLNRQLCSFEALYIGDNKQLNLHLVVARARSIERAVADLLSPDGGNYQGLIENLNKRLNFEERLARFLSTSIALLDYKTNRLLTPRCIVSTLAHDPKHGYSLFDLDEYLKHLEGISTITKAHRSFPSILIRRQFVETANMLVDYLAYLIGFPSTKRQNKINTIDSLPAGHEISPAKCRLIFLLRDTLLLYLGARRLQSAGMAIDARGAMINRAVVQSFTPDLPNNPIYAELYNSIYRCLSTYKGTYSSDYVDIYTHSVRQIKSESVTRLLHFIRQYINRLCGQESGFLAVDIAAHGTMPLLAMTASNTIKKFQMYTGIPWLQEFYCEVIYRPDFPYMRMLESLVCQEELFRFSRTSDDRIIIKETRDPVIQALAAFEIGYFIDLVNARFLQ
;
A
#
# COMPACT_ATOMS: atom_id res chain seq x y z
N MET A 1 37.45 5.52 14.88
CA MET A 1 36.69 4.30 15.25
C MET A 1 35.69 4.07 14.13
N GLU A 2 36.05 3.21 13.18
CA GLU A 2 35.21 2.86 12.04
C GLU A 2 34.15 1.87 12.51
N TYR A 3 32.89 2.31 12.55
CA TYR A 3 31.77 1.40 12.74
C TYR A 3 31.60 0.58 11.46
N ASN A 4 31.96 -0.70 11.52
CA ASN A 4 31.62 -1.72 10.52
C ASN A 4 30.09 -1.85 10.41
N ASN A 5 29.47 -1.00 9.60
CA ASN A 5 28.06 -1.06 9.23
C ASN A 5 27.87 -1.92 7.97
N SER A 6 28.30 -3.17 8.03
CA SER A 6 27.99 -4.18 7.00
C SER A 6 26.78 -5.02 7.41
N TYR A 7 25.70 -4.38 7.87
CA TYR A 7 24.37 -4.99 7.81
C TYR A 7 23.76 -4.58 6.47
N LEU A 8 24.16 -5.32 5.42
CA LEU A 8 23.34 -5.43 4.22
C LEU A 8 22.01 -6.02 4.68
N LEU A 9 21.06 -5.14 4.98
CA LEU A 9 19.65 -5.47 5.05
C LEU A 9 19.24 -5.92 3.65
N THR A 10 19.49 -7.19 3.31
CA THR A 10 18.58 -7.91 2.42
C THR A 10 17.18 -7.63 2.94
N PRO A 11 16.19 -7.29 2.09
CA PRO A 11 14.81 -7.11 2.54
C PRO A 11 14.44 -8.37 3.29
N GLY A 12 14.46 -8.27 4.62
CA GLY A 12 14.38 -9.42 5.49
C GLY A 12 13.00 -10.00 5.28
N THR A 13 12.98 -11.22 4.73
CA THR A 13 11.87 -12.17 4.86
C THR A 13 11.75 -12.52 6.34
N ALA A 14 11.39 -11.53 7.15
CA ALA A 14 11.07 -11.69 8.55
C ALA A 14 9.68 -12.34 8.55
N GLY A 15 9.71 -13.67 8.44
CA GLY A 15 8.57 -14.55 8.63
C GLY A 15 8.13 -14.42 10.08
N ASN A 16 7.29 -13.41 10.34
CA ASN A 16 6.45 -13.45 11.51
C ASN A 16 5.48 -14.60 11.28
N GLN A 17 5.55 -15.63 12.11
CA GLN A 17 4.51 -16.63 12.09
C GLN A 17 3.19 -15.94 12.39
N PRO A 18 2.13 -16.21 11.59
CA PRO A 18 0.86 -15.56 11.81
C PRO A 18 0.32 -15.87 13.20
N SER A 19 -0.28 -14.87 13.82
CA SER A 19 -0.96 -15.06 15.10
C SER A 19 -2.15 -16.01 14.94
N ARG A 20 -2.58 -16.62 16.04
CA ARG A 20 -3.79 -17.47 16.03
C ARG A 20 -5.01 -16.66 15.58
N GLU A 21 -5.14 -15.43 16.08
CA GLU A 21 -6.21 -14.50 15.75
C GLU A 21 -6.24 -14.18 14.26
N GLU A 22 -5.06 -13.97 13.66
CA GLU A 22 -4.93 -13.77 12.21
C GLU A 22 -5.35 -15.01 11.42
N ILE A 23 -4.85 -16.19 11.79
CA ILE A 23 -5.22 -17.46 11.13
C ILE A 23 -6.73 -17.66 11.18
N ASP A 24 -7.34 -17.49 12.36
CA ASP A 24 -8.77 -17.70 12.56
C ASP A 24 -9.61 -16.67 11.78
N TYR A 25 -9.17 -15.41 11.73
CA TYR A 25 -9.82 -14.34 10.95
C TYR A 25 -9.76 -14.63 9.45
N ILE A 26 -8.58 -14.95 8.92
CA ILE A 26 -8.38 -15.28 7.51
C ILE A 26 -9.19 -16.53 7.13
N ALA A 27 -9.13 -17.59 7.94
CA ALA A 27 -9.87 -18.82 7.68
C ALA A 27 -11.38 -18.62 7.64
N THR A 28 -11.92 -17.82 8.56
CA THR A 28 -13.34 -17.48 8.59
C THR A 28 -13.75 -16.71 7.34
N TYR A 29 -12.94 -15.72 6.93
CA TYR A 29 -13.17 -14.97 5.71
C TYR A 29 -13.15 -15.88 4.47
N LEU A 30 -12.10 -16.68 4.30
CA LEU A 30 -11.90 -17.51 3.11
C LEU A 30 -12.98 -18.59 2.98
N ASN A 31 -13.40 -19.21 4.09
CA ASN A 31 -14.49 -20.17 4.08
C ASN A 31 -15.80 -19.53 3.57
N ARG A 32 -16.14 -18.35 4.10
CA ARG A 32 -17.35 -17.62 3.68
C ARG A 32 -17.29 -17.23 2.20
N GLN A 33 -16.13 -16.82 1.70
CA GLN A 33 -15.95 -16.51 0.28
C GLN A 33 -16.13 -17.75 -0.60
N LEU A 34 -15.51 -18.88 -0.25
CA LEU A 34 -15.68 -20.12 -1.00
C LEU A 34 -17.14 -20.56 -1.05
N CYS A 35 -17.85 -20.54 0.08
CA CYS A 35 -19.28 -20.88 0.11
C CYS A 35 -20.10 -19.92 -0.78
N SER A 36 -19.77 -18.63 -0.78
CA SER A 36 -20.44 -17.64 -1.66
C SER A 36 -20.18 -17.92 -3.14
N PHE A 37 -18.94 -18.26 -3.51
CA PHE A 37 -18.57 -18.61 -4.88
C PHE A 37 -19.30 -19.86 -5.37
N GLU A 38 -19.36 -20.89 -4.53
CA GLU A 38 -20.05 -22.16 -4.84
C GLU A 38 -21.57 -21.98 -4.94
N ALA A 39 -22.18 -21.10 -4.13
CA ALA A 39 -23.61 -20.82 -4.21
C ALA A 39 -24.01 -20.08 -5.51
N LEU A 40 -23.15 -19.20 -6.02
CA LEU A 40 -23.40 -18.44 -7.26
C LEU A 40 -23.39 -19.33 -8.51
N TYR A 41 -22.77 -20.51 -8.42
CA TYR A 41 -22.77 -21.51 -9.49
C TYR A 41 -24.17 -22.12 -9.77
N ILE A 42 -25.15 -21.89 -8.89
CA ILE A 42 -26.45 -22.57 -8.92
C ILE A 42 -27.57 -21.71 -9.58
N GLY A 43 -27.32 -20.44 -9.91
CA GLY A 43 -28.35 -19.50 -10.41
C GLY A 43 -28.24 -19.10 -11.89
N ASP A 44 -29.38 -18.81 -12.54
CA ASP A 44 -29.52 -18.49 -13.97
C ASP A 44 -29.08 -17.07 -14.42
N ASN A 45 -28.42 -16.27 -13.58
CA ASN A 45 -27.99 -14.89 -13.93
C ASN A 45 -26.50 -14.80 -14.36
N LYS A 46 -26.16 -15.49 -15.45
CA LYS A 46 -24.87 -16.16 -15.67
C LYS A 46 -23.63 -15.37 -16.15
N GLN A 47 -23.70 -14.11 -16.59
CA GLN A 47 -22.48 -13.42 -17.12
C GLN A 47 -22.11 -12.11 -16.42
N LEU A 48 -23.07 -11.24 -16.12
CA LEU A 48 -22.75 -9.92 -15.56
C LEU A 48 -22.18 -9.99 -14.14
N ASN A 49 -22.51 -11.01 -13.35
CA ASN A 49 -21.92 -11.18 -12.02
C ASN A 49 -20.72 -12.12 -12.02
N LEU A 50 -20.62 -13.04 -12.99
CA LEU A 50 -19.57 -14.05 -13.01
C LEU A 50 -18.17 -13.42 -13.12
N HIS A 51 -18.01 -12.37 -13.92
CA HIS A 51 -16.70 -11.72 -14.06
C HIS A 51 -16.22 -11.06 -12.75
N LEU A 52 -17.13 -10.45 -11.97
CA LEU A 52 -16.80 -9.85 -10.67
C LEU A 52 -16.40 -10.92 -9.65
N VAL A 53 -17.11 -12.05 -9.65
CA VAL A 53 -16.83 -13.16 -8.73
C VAL A 53 -15.51 -13.83 -9.08
N VAL A 54 -15.24 -14.05 -10.38
CA VAL A 54 -13.94 -14.56 -10.84
C VAL A 54 -12.82 -13.58 -10.52
N ALA A 55 -13.03 -12.27 -10.67
CA ALA A 55 -12.06 -11.26 -10.26
C ALA A 55 -11.74 -11.36 -8.75
N ARG A 56 -12.78 -11.50 -7.91
CA ARG A 56 -12.62 -11.67 -6.45
C ARG A 56 -11.88 -12.97 -6.11
N ALA A 57 -12.23 -14.09 -6.76
CA ALA A 57 -11.56 -15.37 -6.55
C ALA A 57 -10.09 -15.34 -6.99
N ARG A 58 -9.76 -14.70 -8.11
CA ARG A 58 -8.38 -14.47 -8.56
C ARG A 58 -7.61 -13.56 -7.61
N SER A 59 -8.26 -12.56 -7.03
CA SER A 59 -7.66 -11.72 -6.00
C SER A 59 -7.27 -12.53 -4.76
N ILE A 60 -8.15 -13.44 -4.31
CA ILE A 60 -7.86 -14.37 -3.21
C ILE A 60 -6.71 -15.33 -3.55
N GLU A 61 -6.75 -15.98 -4.72
CA GLU A 61 -5.70 -16.91 -5.19
C GLU A 61 -4.33 -16.24 -5.17
N ARG A 62 -4.25 -14.99 -5.67
CA ARG A 62 -2.99 -14.23 -5.70
C ARG A 62 -2.55 -13.77 -4.32
N ALA A 63 -3.46 -13.28 -3.48
CA ALA A 63 -3.10 -12.91 -2.11
C ALA A 63 -2.55 -14.10 -1.33
N VAL A 64 -3.11 -15.30 -1.55
CA VAL A 64 -2.57 -16.55 -0.99
C VAL A 64 -1.20 -16.89 -1.57
N ALA A 65 -1.02 -16.80 -2.89
CA ALA A 65 0.29 -17.01 -3.51
C ALA A 65 1.35 -16.01 -3.01
N ASP A 66 0.95 -14.75 -2.78
CA ASP A 66 1.81 -13.72 -2.20
C ASP A 66 2.21 -14.10 -0.78
N LEU A 67 1.27 -14.51 0.10
CA LEU A 67 1.57 -15.01 1.45
C LEU A 67 2.52 -16.21 1.48
N LEU A 68 2.44 -17.07 0.47
CA LEU A 68 3.33 -18.23 0.32
C LEU A 68 4.70 -17.88 -0.28
N SER A 69 4.85 -16.71 -0.88
CA SER A 69 6.13 -16.30 -1.46
C SER A 69 7.18 -16.01 -0.38
N PRO A 70 8.48 -16.08 -0.71
CA PRO A 70 9.56 -15.74 0.22
C PRO A 70 9.36 -14.35 0.85
N ASP A 71 8.92 -13.38 0.05
CA ASP A 71 8.67 -12.00 0.48
C ASP A 71 7.41 -11.85 1.35
N GLY A 72 6.43 -12.75 1.19
CA GLY A 72 5.15 -12.70 1.88
C GLY A 72 5.13 -13.35 3.26
N GLY A 73 6.27 -13.82 3.76
CA GLY A 73 6.41 -14.32 5.13
C GLY A 73 6.27 -15.85 5.29
N ASN A 74 6.20 -16.60 4.19
CA ASN A 74 6.18 -18.07 4.18
C ASN A 74 5.07 -18.68 5.06
N TYR A 75 3.82 -18.33 4.74
CA TYR A 75 2.61 -18.72 5.46
C TYR A 75 2.18 -20.18 5.23
N GLN A 76 3.13 -21.10 5.04
CA GLN A 76 2.85 -22.50 4.71
C GLN A 76 1.90 -23.15 5.73
N GLY A 77 2.11 -22.87 7.03
CA GLY A 77 1.27 -23.39 8.11
C GLY A 77 -0.19 -22.91 8.07
N LEU A 78 -0.45 -21.69 7.58
CA LEU A 78 -1.81 -21.18 7.37
C LEU A 78 -2.50 -21.99 6.26
N ILE A 79 -1.84 -22.19 5.13
CA ILE A 79 -2.42 -22.93 3.99
C ILE A 79 -2.63 -24.40 4.33
N GLU A 80 -1.70 -25.04 5.03
CA GLU A 80 -1.88 -26.40 5.54
C GLU A 80 -3.10 -26.52 6.45
N ASN A 81 -3.31 -25.54 7.34
CA ASN A 81 -4.48 -25.51 8.23
C ASN A 81 -5.78 -25.32 7.44
N LEU A 82 -5.80 -24.37 6.50
CA LEU A 82 -6.94 -24.12 5.62
C LEU A 82 -7.29 -25.35 4.77
N ASN A 83 -6.30 -26.04 4.21
CA ASN A 83 -6.52 -27.25 3.43
C ASN A 83 -7.05 -28.39 4.29
N LYS A 84 -6.48 -28.63 5.47
CA LYS A 84 -6.97 -29.65 6.41
C LYS A 84 -8.43 -29.41 6.81
N ARG A 85 -8.84 -28.15 6.99
CA ARG A 85 -10.19 -27.80 7.46
C ARG A 85 -11.22 -27.66 6.34
N LEU A 86 -10.82 -27.10 5.21
CA LEU A 86 -11.75 -26.57 4.20
C LEU A 86 -11.52 -27.16 2.82
N ASN A 87 -10.43 -27.90 2.61
CA ASN A 87 -9.94 -28.27 1.28
C ASN A 87 -9.82 -27.04 0.35
N PHE A 88 -9.23 -25.97 0.89
CA PHE A 88 -9.29 -24.62 0.33
C PHE A 88 -8.73 -24.54 -1.09
N GLU A 89 -7.51 -25.02 -1.33
CA GLU A 89 -6.85 -24.93 -2.64
C GLU A 89 -7.63 -25.69 -3.73
N GLU A 90 -8.07 -26.92 -3.44
CA GLU A 90 -8.85 -27.72 -4.39
C GLU A 90 -10.19 -27.04 -4.74
N ARG A 91 -10.91 -26.53 -3.73
CA ARG A 91 -12.20 -25.84 -3.94
C ARG A 91 -12.03 -24.56 -4.75
N LEU A 92 -11.02 -23.75 -4.44
CA LEU A 92 -10.73 -22.51 -5.16
C LEU A 92 -10.32 -22.80 -6.61
N ALA A 93 -9.41 -23.75 -6.83
CA ALA A 93 -8.95 -24.15 -8.16
C ALA A 93 -10.10 -24.69 -9.00
N ARG A 94 -10.95 -25.55 -8.42
CA ARG A 94 -12.16 -26.06 -9.07
C ARG A 94 -13.10 -24.93 -9.47
N PHE A 95 -13.42 -24.02 -8.54
CA PHE A 95 -14.28 -22.86 -8.84
C PHE A 95 -13.71 -22.01 -9.99
N LEU A 96 -12.42 -21.67 -9.94
CA LEU A 96 -11.76 -20.86 -10.97
C LEU A 96 -11.77 -21.57 -12.32
N SER A 97 -11.40 -22.86 -12.38
CA SER A 97 -11.35 -23.63 -13.62
C SER A 97 -12.72 -23.67 -14.32
N THR A 98 -13.78 -23.97 -13.57
CA THR A 98 -15.13 -24.05 -14.11
C THR A 98 -15.66 -22.67 -14.51
N SER A 99 -15.47 -21.65 -13.67
CA SER A 99 -16.00 -20.31 -13.93
C SER A 99 -15.29 -19.62 -15.10
N ILE A 100 -13.98 -19.84 -15.28
CA ILE A 100 -13.22 -19.27 -16.39
C ILE A 100 -13.63 -19.90 -17.72
N ALA A 101 -13.95 -21.20 -17.74
CA ALA A 101 -14.46 -21.86 -18.94
C ALA A 101 -15.79 -21.27 -19.43
N LEU A 102 -16.54 -20.59 -18.55
CA LEU A 102 -17.82 -19.94 -18.85
C LEU A 102 -17.67 -18.46 -19.24
N LEU A 103 -16.49 -17.87 -19.06
CA LEU A 103 -16.21 -16.49 -19.46
C LEU A 103 -15.78 -16.42 -20.93
N ASP A 104 -16.17 -15.35 -21.63
CA ASP A 104 -15.65 -15.09 -22.96
C ASP A 104 -14.13 -14.81 -22.91
N TYR A 105 -13.46 -15.04 -24.05
CA TYR A 105 -12.01 -14.89 -24.17
C TYR A 105 -11.49 -13.48 -23.83
N LYS A 106 -12.27 -12.43 -24.16
CA LYS A 106 -11.87 -11.03 -23.94
C LYS A 106 -11.93 -10.70 -22.45
N THR A 107 -12.96 -11.16 -21.76
CA THR A 107 -13.15 -11.01 -20.32
C THR A 107 -12.10 -11.81 -19.55
N ASN A 108 -11.79 -13.04 -19.97
CA ASN A 108 -10.72 -13.84 -19.36
C ASN A 108 -9.34 -13.17 -19.47
N ARG A 109 -9.04 -12.53 -20.62
CA ARG A 109 -7.78 -11.79 -20.83
C ARG A 109 -7.64 -10.58 -19.89
N LEU A 110 -8.74 -9.91 -19.55
CA LEU A 110 -8.75 -8.80 -18.59
C LEU A 110 -8.51 -9.28 -17.15
N LEU A 111 -8.97 -10.49 -16.82
CA LEU A 111 -8.84 -11.09 -15.48
C LEU A 111 -7.50 -11.83 -15.27
N THR A 112 -6.68 -11.95 -16.32
CA THR A 112 -5.34 -12.53 -16.25
C THR A 112 -4.21 -11.49 -16.46
N PRO A 113 -4.02 -10.52 -15.55
CA PRO A 113 -2.89 -9.61 -15.64
C PRO A 113 -1.58 -10.36 -15.50
N ARG A 114 -0.73 -10.21 -16.51
CA ARG A 114 0.68 -10.60 -16.44
C ARG A 114 1.37 -9.57 -15.55
N CYS A 115 1.45 -9.84 -14.26
CA CYS A 115 2.36 -9.10 -13.39
C CYS A 115 3.77 -9.52 -13.79
N ILE A 116 4.49 -8.63 -14.45
CA ILE A 116 5.93 -8.79 -14.60
C ILE A 116 6.51 -7.99 -13.47
N VAL A 117 6.89 -8.71 -12.42
CA VAL A 117 7.70 -8.13 -11.37
C VAL A 117 9.02 -7.74 -12.04
N SER A 118 9.33 -6.45 -12.01
CA SER A 118 10.67 -5.98 -12.33
C SER A 118 11.62 -6.66 -11.36
N THR A 119 12.41 -7.64 -11.84
CA THR A 119 13.47 -8.28 -11.03
C THR A 119 14.73 -7.41 -10.97
N LEU A 120 14.62 -6.11 -11.27
CA LEU A 120 15.71 -5.17 -11.07
C LEU A 120 15.89 -4.97 -9.57
N ALA A 121 16.88 -5.68 -9.01
CA ALA A 121 17.41 -5.43 -7.70
C ALA A 121 18.69 -4.61 -7.82
N HIS A 122 18.93 -3.72 -6.87
CA HIS A 122 20.20 -3.01 -6.73
C HIS A 122 21.41 -3.95 -6.76
N ASP A 123 22.39 -3.68 -7.63
CA ASP A 123 23.71 -4.31 -7.54
C ASP A 123 24.48 -3.71 -6.36
N PRO A 124 24.76 -4.49 -5.28
CA PRO A 124 25.44 -3.99 -4.08
C PRO A 124 26.80 -3.33 -4.35
N LYS A 125 27.42 -3.57 -5.51
CA LYS A 125 28.70 -2.96 -5.91
C LYS A 125 28.61 -1.45 -6.09
N HIS A 126 27.44 -0.92 -6.43
CA HIS A 126 27.30 0.52 -6.64
C HIS A 126 27.29 1.29 -5.30
N GLY A 127 26.84 0.67 -4.22
CA GLY A 127 26.77 1.29 -2.89
C GLY A 127 25.70 2.39 -2.81
N TYR A 128 25.80 3.23 -1.77
CA TYR A 128 24.76 4.22 -1.44
C TYR A 128 25.32 5.60 -1.10
N SER A 129 24.51 6.64 -1.32
CA SER A 129 24.73 8.00 -0.85
C SER A 129 23.70 8.36 0.24
N LEU A 130 24.10 9.12 1.26
CA LEU A 130 23.22 9.50 2.37
C LEU A 130 22.68 10.91 2.17
N PHE A 131 21.38 11.10 2.46
CA PHE A 131 20.72 12.39 2.36
C PHE A 131 19.76 12.61 3.53
N ASP A 132 19.55 13.88 3.90
CA ASP A 132 18.37 14.26 4.67
C ASP A 132 17.11 14.06 3.81
N LEU A 133 16.06 13.46 4.39
CA LEU A 133 14.84 13.15 3.66
C LEU A 133 14.17 14.41 3.09
N ASP A 134 14.07 15.49 3.87
CA ASP A 134 13.32 16.69 3.45
C ASP A 134 14.06 17.41 2.31
N GLU A 135 15.39 17.42 2.35
CA GLU A 135 16.23 17.91 1.24
C GLU A 135 16.12 17.02 0.00
N TYR A 136 16.13 15.70 0.20
CA TYR A 136 16.02 14.73 -0.88
C TYR A 136 14.66 14.79 -1.59
N LEU A 137 13.56 14.92 -0.85
CA LEU A 137 12.23 15.09 -1.44
C LEU A 137 12.13 16.37 -2.27
N LYS A 138 12.71 17.49 -1.80
CA LYS A 138 12.80 18.74 -2.59
C LYS A 138 13.61 18.56 -3.87
N HIS A 139 14.67 17.75 -3.82
CA HIS A 139 15.42 17.39 -5.02
C HIS A 139 14.54 16.62 -6.02
N LEU A 140 13.77 15.63 -5.56
CA LEU A 140 12.85 14.88 -6.41
C LEU A 140 11.71 15.74 -6.97
N GLU A 141 11.22 16.74 -6.22
CA GLU A 141 10.25 17.73 -6.71
C GLU A 141 10.78 18.53 -7.91
N GLY A 142 12.11 18.67 -8.03
CA GLY A 142 12.78 19.35 -9.14
C GLY A 142 12.98 18.49 -10.40
N ILE A 143 12.68 17.19 -10.36
CA ILE A 143 12.81 16.32 -11.54
C ILE A 143 11.79 16.78 -12.60
N SER A 144 12.32 17.26 -13.73
CA SER A 144 11.53 17.76 -14.85
C SER A 144 10.79 16.65 -15.61
N THR A 145 9.90 17.06 -16.51
CA THR A 145 9.13 16.19 -17.41
C THR A 145 10.02 15.31 -18.28
N ILE A 146 9.47 14.20 -18.83
CA ILE A 146 10.25 13.22 -19.59
C ILE A 146 10.94 13.88 -20.79
N THR A 147 12.27 13.85 -20.81
CA THR A 147 13.05 14.23 -21.99
C THR A 147 13.05 13.12 -23.05
N LYS A 148 13.39 13.45 -24.31
CA LYS A 148 13.46 12.46 -25.40
C LYS A 148 14.40 11.28 -25.10
N ALA A 149 15.47 11.49 -24.32
CA ALA A 149 16.43 10.46 -23.94
C ALA A 149 15.84 9.40 -22.99
N HIS A 150 14.83 9.75 -22.21
CA HIS A 150 14.12 8.82 -21.32
C HIS A 150 13.14 7.91 -22.08
N ARG A 151 12.84 8.20 -23.36
CA ARG A 151 11.89 7.40 -24.17
C ARG A 151 12.50 6.13 -24.76
N SER A 152 13.83 5.97 -24.71
CA SER A 152 14.57 4.81 -25.23
C SER A 152 14.75 3.65 -24.24
N PHE A 153 14.21 3.77 -23.03
CA PHE A 153 14.20 2.76 -21.96
C PHE A 153 12.78 2.72 -21.37
N PRO A 154 12.19 1.59 -20.89
CA PRO A 154 12.58 0.17 -20.85
C PRO A 154 11.89 -0.68 -21.94
N SER A 155 11.91 -2.02 -21.83
CA SER A 155 11.17 -2.93 -22.73
C SER A 155 9.69 -2.51 -22.85
N ILE A 156 9.09 -2.70 -24.03
CA ILE A 156 7.69 -2.33 -24.33
C ILE A 156 6.72 -2.83 -23.25
N LEU A 157 7.03 -3.98 -22.67
CA LEU A 157 6.22 -4.67 -21.69
C LEU A 157 6.26 -4.01 -20.31
N ILE A 158 7.46 -3.66 -19.80
CA ILE A 158 7.63 -2.90 -18.54
C ILE A 158 6.95 -1.54 -18.67
N ARG A 159 7.17 -0.86 -19.80
CA ARG A 159 6.55 0.44 -20.06
C ARG A 159 5.03 0.36 -20.01
N ARG A 160 4.42 -0.65 -20.64
CA ARG A 160 2.96 -0.80 -20.63
C ARG A 160 2.41 -0.99 -19.21
N GLN A 161 3.01 -1.88 -18.43
CA GLN A 161 2.57 -2.13 -17.05
C GLN A 161 2.68 -0.86 -16.19
N PHE A 162 3.81 -0.16 -16.29
CA PHE A 162 4.00 1.10 -15.60
C PHE A 162 2.96 2.17 -16.02
N VAL A 163 2.65 2.29 -17.31
CA VAL A 163 1.62 3.22 -17.79
C VAL A 163 0.25 2.93 -17.17
N GLU A 164 -0.13 1.66 -17.07
CA GLU A 164 -1.38 1.24 -16.42
C GLU A 164 -1.35 1.64 -14.93
N THR A 165 -0.26 1.33 -14.21
CA THR A 165 -0.05 1.73 -12.80
C THR A 165 -0.11 3.25 -12.60
N ALA A 166 0.57 4.02 -13.44
CA ALA A 166 0.64 5.47 -13.32
C ALA A 166 -0.73 6.13 -13.53
N ASN A 167 -1.54 5.66 -14.49
CA ASN A 167 -2.90 6.16 -14.68
C ASN A 167 -3.77 5.90 -13.45
N MET A 168 -3.65 4.72 -12.84
CA MET A 168 -4.40 4.40 -11.62
C MET A 168 -4.01 5.27 -10.43
N LEU A 169 -2.72 5.60 -10.30
CA LEU A 169 -2.24 6.53 -9.28
C LEU A 169 -2.75 7.96 -9.54
N VAL A 170 -2.89 8.38 -10.80
CA VAL A 170 -3.50 9.67 -11.16
C VAL A 170 -4.98 9.69 -10.80
N ASP A 171 -5.72 8.62 -11.07
CA ASP A 171 -7.13 8.50 -10.68
C ASP A 171 -7.30 8.50 -9.16
N TYR A 172 -6.38 7.87 -8.43
CA TYR A 172 -6.37 7.92 -6.97
C TYR A 172 -6.07 9.32 -6.44
N LEU A 173 -5.07 10.01 -7.02
CA LEU A 173 -4.79 11.39 -6.68
C LEU A 173 -6.00 12.29 -6.94
N ALA A 174 -6.70 12.11 -8.07
CA ALA A 174 -7.94 12.82 -8.38
C ALA A 174 -9.00 12.61 -7.29
N TYR A 175 -9.19 11.37 -6.84
CA TYR A 175 -10.11 11.05 -5.76
C TYR A 175 -9.70 11.73 -4.44
N LEU A 176 -8.43 11.66 -4.05
CA LEU A 176 -7.92 12.26 -2.81
C LEU A 176 -8.13 13.77 -2.73
N ILE A 177 -8.06 14.46 -3.88
CA ILE A 177 -8.21 15.92 -3.95
C ILE A 177 -9.63 16.36 -4.34
N GLY A 178 -10.58 15.43 -4.49
CA GLY A 178 -11.96 15.75 -4.86
C GLY A 178 -12.17 16.17 -6.31
N PHE A 179 -11.25 15.82 -7.20
CA PHE A 179 -11.36 16.15 -8.62
C PHE A 179 -12.33 15.18 -9.32
N PRO A 180 -13.30 15.66 -10.12
CA PRO A 180 -14.28 14.79 -10.76
C PRO A 180 -13.60 13.74 -11.65
N SER A 181 -13.91 12.47 -11.36
CA SER A 181 -13.37 11.35 -12.13
C SER A 181 -13.87 11.37 -13.56
N THR A 182 -13.01 10.96 -14.50
CA THR A 182 -13.42 10.72 -15.89
C THR A 182 -14.49 9.64 -15.96
N LYS A 183 -15.35 9.73 -16.98
CA LYS A 183 -16.55 8.91 -17.28
C LYS A 183 -16.48 7.38 -17.07
N ARG A 184 -15.32 6.78 -16.75
CA ARG A 184 -15.15 5.35 -16.45
C ARG A 184 -15.82 4.90 -15.14
N GLN A 185 -15.88 5.75 -14.11
CA GLN A 185 -16.55 5.40 -12.84
C GLN A 185 -18.08 5.35 -12.94
N ASN A 186 -18.69 6.08 -13.89
CA ASN A 186 -20.16 6.12 -14.02
C ASN A 186 -20.82 4.80 -14.45
N LYS A 187 -20.04 3.79 -14.88
CA LYS A 187 -20.58 2.46 -15.23
C LYS A 187 -20.46 1.41 -14.13
N ILE A 188 -19.60 1.62 -13.13
CA ILE A 188 -19.30 0.61 -12.09
C ILE A 188 -20.03 0.95 -10.77
N ASN A 189 -20.42 2.20 -10.58
CA ASN A 189 -21.14 2.69 -9.39
C ASN A 189 -22.63 2.28 -9.31
N THR A 190 -23.05 1.17 -9.96
CA THR A 190 -24.44 0.66 -9.86
C THR A 190 -24.61 -0.53 -8.93
N ILE A 191 -23.59 -0.89 -8.14
CA ILE A 191 -23.71 -1.87 -7.06
C ILE A 191 -23.43 -1.16 -5.74
N ASP A 192 -24.52 -0.86 -5.03
CA ASP A 192 -24.63 -0.48 -3.62
C ASP A 192 -23.73 0.67 -3.12
N SER A 193 -24.29 1.88 -3.20
CA SER A 193 -24.14 2.98 -2.24
C SER A 193 -22.76 3.15 -1.61
N LEU A 194 -21.88 3.88 -2.29
CA LEU A 194 -20.89 4.71 -1.59
C LEU A 194 -21.65 5.63 -0.64
N PRO A 195 -21.25 5.80 0.63
CA PRO A 195 -21.86 6.80 1.49
C PRO A 195 -21.68 8.17 0.84
N ALA A 196 -22.80 8.79 0.48
CA ALA A 196 -22.87 10.20 0.13
C ALA A 196 -22.39 10.99 1.37
N GLY A 197 -21.12 11.42 1.38
CA GLY A 197 -20.55 12.00 2.60
C GLY A 197 -19.28 12.83 2.43
N HIS A 198 -18.84 13.12 1.21
CA HIS A 198 -17.81 14.13 0.99
C HIS A 198 -18.37 15.23 0.09
N GLU A 199 -19.24 16.06 0.65
CA GLU A 199 -19.33 17.45 0.22
C GLU A 199 -17.96 18.08 0.47
N ILE A 200 -17.10 18.06 -0.54
CA ILE A 200 -15.84 18.79 -0.53
C ILE A 200 -16.21 20.25 -0.76
N SER A 201 -16.56 20.90 0.35
CA SER A 201 -16.39 22.35 0.50
C SER A 201 -14.97 22.72 0.05
N PRO A 202 -14.69 23.93 -0.47
CA PRO A 202 -13.34 24.36 -0.88
C PRO A 202 -12.37 24.58 0.31
N ALA A 203 -12.43 23.72 1.31
CA ALA A 203 -11.46 23.61 2.38
C ALA A 203 -10.16 23.01 1.84
N LYS A 204 -9.03 23.59 2.24
CA LYS A 204 -7.68 23.12 1.94
C LYS A 204 -7.57 21.61 2.20
N CYS A 205 -7.29 20.82 1.17
CA CYS A 205 -7.09 19.38 1.32
C CYS A 205 -5.73 19.12 1.97
N ARG A 206 -5.71 18.59 3.20
CA ARG A 206 -4.49 18.33 3.99
C ARG A 206 -4.12 16.86 3.98
N LEU A 207 -3.01 16.50 3.35
CA LEU A 207 -2.59 15.12 3.09
C LEU A 207 -1.20 14.85 3.68
N ILE A 208 -1.05 13.70 4.35
CA ILE A 208 0.25 13.14 4.75
C ILE A 208 0.44 11.81 4.05
N PHE A 209 1.38 11.76 3.11
CA PHE A 209 1.73 10.54 2.39
C PHE A 209 2.75 9.75 3.20
N LEU A 210 2.41 8.52 3.58
CA LEU A 210 3.30 7.62 4.30
C LEU A 210 4.32 7.02 3.32
N LEU A 211 5.54 7.55 3.36
CA LEU A 211 6.55 7.35 2.31
C LEU A 211 7.14 5.93 2.34
N ARG A 212 6.96 5.32 1.17
CA ARG A 212 7.64 4.18 0.54
C ARG A 212 6.81 3.93 -0.71
N ASP A 213 5.58 3.50 -0.48
CA ASP A 213 4.65 3.10 -1.54
C ASP A 213 3.81 4.27 -2.07
N THR A 214 3.88 5.45 -1.44
CA THR A 214 3.10 6.65 -1.82
C THR A 214 3.93 7.78 -2.43
N LEU A 215 5.20 7.53 -2.77
CA LEU A 215 6.12 8.57 -3.28
C LEU A 215 5.55 9.31 -4.49
N LEU A 216 5.05 8.60 -5.49
CA LEU A 216 4.51 9.23 -6.70
C LEU A 216 3.29 10.10 -6.37
N LEU A 217 2.37 9.62 -5.54
CA LEU A 217 1.19 10.40 -5.11
C LEU A 217 1.60 11.69 -4.39
N TYR A 218 2.60 11.60 -3.51
CA TYR A 218 3.18 12.76 -2.84
C TYR A 218 3.73 13.77 -3.84
N LEU A 219 4.57 13.34 -4.78
CA LEU A 219 5.17 14.22 -5.80
C LEU A 219 4.09 14.86 -6.68
N GLY A 220 3.06 14.10 -7.07
CA GLY A 220 1.90 14.63 -7.79
C GLY A 220 1.15 15.70 -7.00
N ALA A 221 0.83 15.44 -5.73
CA ALA A 221 0.13 16.40 -4.88
C ALA A 221 0.98 17.67 -4.63
N ARG A 222 2.30 17.54 -4.44
CA ARG A 222 3.23 18.66 -4.32
C ARG A 222 3.33 19.48 -5.61
N ARG A 223 3.27 18.83 -6.76
CA ARG A 223 3.22 19.50 -8.07
C ARG A 223 1.97 20.36 -8.20
N LEU A 224 0.80 19.82 -7.85
CA LEU A 224 -0.48 20.54 -7.86
C LEU A 224 -0.50 21.70 -6.84
N GLN A 225 0.00 21.47 -5.63
CA GLN A 225 0.18 22.50 -4.62
C GLN A 225 1.06 23.65 -5.13
N SER A 226 2.17 23.34 -5.79
CA SER A 226 3.08 24.33 -6.37
C SER A 226 2.46 25.10 -7.55
N ALA A 227 1.48 24.51 -8.23
CA ALA A 227 0.67 25.16 -9.25
C ALA A 227 -0.49 26.01 -8.69
N GLY A 228 -0.59 26.14 -7.36
CA GLY A 228 -1.58 27.00 -6.70
C GLY A 228 -2.89 26.32 -6.30
N MET A 229 -3.00 24.99 -6.47
CA MET A 229 -4.17 24.26 -5.95
C MET A 229 -4.17 24.29 -4.41
N ALA A 230 -5.35 24.34 -3.80
CA ALA A 230 -5.55 24.40 -2.34
C ALA A 230 -5.28 23.04 -1.66
N ILE A 231 -4.06 22.53 -1.81
CA ILE A 231 -3.58 21.26 -1.28
C ILE A 231 -2.42 21.55 -0.31
N ASP A 232 -2.40 20.85 0.82
CA ASP A 232 -1.29 20.82 1.77
C ASP A 232 -0.74 19.40 1.82
N ALA A 233 0.24 19.10 0.97
CA ALA A 233 0.84 17.78 0.86
C ALA A 233 2.13 17.70 1.67
N ARG A 234 2.23 16.70 2.55
CA ARG A 234 3.43 16.38 3.34
C ARG A 234 3.84 14.94 3.10
N GLY A 235 5.15 14.68 3.09
CA GLY A 235 5.70 13.33 3.05
C GLY A 235 6.22 12.94 4.42
N ALA A 236 5.80 11.79 4.94
CA ALA A 236 6.27 11.25 6.21
C ALA A 236 6.83 9.84 6.02
N MET A 237 8.14 9.65 6.23
CA MET A 237 8.75 8.31 6.21
C MET A 237 8.40 7.58 7.52
N ILE A 238 7.23 6.93 7.54
CA ILE A 238 6.76 6.08 8.62
C ILE A 238 6.47 4.71 8.00
N ASN A 239 7.44 3.81 8.08
CA ASN A 239 7.37 2.49 7.48
C ASN A 239 8.07 1.44 8.35
N ARG A 240 8.05 0.18 7.91
CA ARG A 240 8.64 -0.95 8.65
C ARG A 240 10.12 -0.76 8.99
N ALA A 241 10.89 -0.11 8.12
CA ALA A 241 12.32 0.13 8.35
C ALA A 241 12.55 1.13 9.51
N VAL A 242 11.70 2.16 9.62
CA VAL A 242 11.70 3.06 10.78
C VAL A 242 11.32 2.30 12.05
N VAL A 243 10.31 1.43 12.01
CA VAL A 243 9.96 0.61 13.18
C VAL A 243 11.12 -0.29 13.61
N GLN A 244 11.81 -0.94 12.66
CA GLN A 244 12.96 -1.80 12.94
C GLN A 244 14.11 -1.04 13.64
N SER A 245 14.31 0.24 13.35
CA SER A 245 15.42 1.00 13.93
C SER A 245 15.30 1.25 15.43
N PHE A 246 14.13 0.97 16.04
CA PHE A 246 13.94 1.03 17.50
C PHE A 246 14.27 -0.29 18.21
N THR A 247 14.53 -1.35 17.45
CA THR A 247 15.04 -2.65 17.92
C THR A 247 16.08 -3.21 16.94
N PRO A 248 17.18 -2.48 16.68
CA PRO A 248 18.14 -2.87 15.65
C PRO A 248 18.78 -4.24 15.92
N ASP A 249 18.94 -4.60 17.19
CA ASP A 249 19.59 -5.84 17.62
C ASP A 249 18.64 -7.05 17.68
N LEU A 250 17.33 -6.84 17.48
CA LEU A 250 16.35 -7.92 17.54
C LEU A 250 16.00 -8.41 16.13
N PRO A 251 16.10 -9.73 15.88
CA PRO A 251 15.68 -10.31 14.61
C PRO A 251 14.16 -10.15 14.43
N ASN A 252 13.72 -10.17 13.18
CA ASN A 252 12.31 -10.27 12.78
C ASN A 252 11.38 -9.10 13.14
N ASN A 253 11.90 -7.96 13.61
CA ASN A 253 11.09 -6.77 13.94
C ASN A 253 9.94 -7.06 14.94
N PRO A 254 10.26 -7.39 16.20
CA PRO A 254 9.24 -7.80 17.18
C PRO A 254 8.23 -6.69 17.47
N ILE A 255 8.63 -5.41 17.37
CA ILE A 255 7.69 -4.29 17.52
C ILE A 255 6.68 -4.30 16.38
N TYR A 256 7.14 -4.41 15.13
CA TYR A 256 6.23 -4.47 14.00
C TYR A 256 5.28 -5.65 14.14
N ALA A 257 5.78 -6.82 14.57
CA ALA A 257 4.94 -7.99 14.84
C ALA A 257 3.85 -7.69 15.87
N GLU A 258 4.17 -7.04 16.99
CA GLU A 258 3.18 -6.69 18.02
C GLU A 258 2.16 -5.64 17.56
N LEU A 259 2.60 -4.62 16.83
CA LEU A 259 1.71 -3.61 16.25
C LEU A 259 0.74 -4.24 15.24
N TYR A 260 1.28 -5.10 14.39
CA TYR A 260 0.56 -5.89 13.41
C TYR A 260 -0.47 -6.83 14.07
N ASN A 261 -0.03 -7.66 15.03
CA ASN A 261 -0.89 -8.60 15.73
C ASN A 261 -2.00 -7.89 16.54
N SER A 262 -1.76 -6.65 16.98
CA SER A 262 -2.79 -5.85 17.65
C SER A 262 -4.00 -5.59 16.75
N ILE A 263 -3.82 -5.49 15.42
CA ILE A 263 -4.95 -5.39 14.47
C ILE A 263 -5.86 -6.61 14.62
N TYR A 264 -5.30 -7.82 14.56
CA TYR A 264 -6.09 -9.05 14.62
C TYR A 264 -6.66 -9.33 16.01
N ARG A 265 -5.96 -8.96 17.09
CA ARG A 265 -6.52 -8.99 18.46
C ARG A 265 -7.73 -8.05 18.59
N CYS A 266 -7.68 -6.86 18.00
CA CYS A 266 -8.82 -5.96 18.01
C CYS A 266 -9.96 -6.50 17.15
N LEU A 267 -9.68 -7.04 15.97
CA LEU A 267 -10.69 -7.63 15.07
C LEU A 267 -11.38 -8.88 15.63
N SER A 268 -10.72 -9.64 16.52
CA SER A 268 -11.34 -10.81 17.15
C SER A 268 -12.44 -10.45 18.15
N THR A 269 -12.44 -9.20 18.65
CA THR A 269 -13.42 -8.70 19.62
C THR A 269 -14.35 -7.65 19.03
N TYR A 270 -13.90 -6.89 18.04
CA TYR A 270 -14.66 -5.84 17.39
C TYR A 270 -15.47 -6.37 16.19
N LYS A 271 -16.79 -6.19 16.21
CA LYS A 271 -17.73 -6.73 15.20
C LYS A 271 -18.19 -5.72 14.14
N GLY A 272 -17.68 -4.49 14.17
CA GLY A 272 -18.04 -3.43 13.22
C GLY A 272 -17.13 -3.36 11.99
N THR A 273 -17.37 -2.37 11.13
CA THR A 273 -16.45 -1.89 10.10
C THR A 273 -15.46 -0.88 10.69
N TYR A 274 -14.42 -0.53 9.94
CA TYR A 274 -13.46 0.49 10.36
C TYR A 274 -14.17 1.78 10.78
N SER A 275 -13.83 2.30 11.96
CA SER A 275 -14.45 3.49 12.55
C SER A 275 -13.51 4.14 13.57
N SER A 276 -13.89 5.31 14.10
CA SER A 276 -13.17 5.95 15.22
C SER A 276 -13.07 5.04 16.45
N ASP A 277 -14.14 4.30 16.76
CA ASP A 277 -14.19 3.41 17.92
C ASP A 277 -13.13 2.31 17.80
N TYR A 278 -12.96 1.76 16.59
CA TYR A 278 -11.90 0.80 16.34
C TYR A 278 -10.49 1.40 16.53
N VAL A 279 -10.28 2.65 16.07
CA VAL A 279 -9.01 3.35 16.25
C VAL A 279 -8.70 3.55 17.74
N ASP A 280 -9.70 3.84 18.56
CA ASP A 280 -9.54 3.99 20.01
C ASP A 280 -9.20 2.65 20.67
N ILE A 281 -9.86 1.56 20.28
CA ILE A 281 -9.55 0.20 20.74
C ILE A 281 -8.11 -0.19 20.36
N TYR A 282 -7.72 0.04 19.11
CA TYR A 282 -6.35 -0.23 18.64
C TYR A 282 -5.32 0.62 19.39
N THR A 283 -5.58 1.91 19.54
CA THR A 283 -4.72 2.85 20.29
C THR A 283 -4.53 2.40 21.73
N HIS A 284 -5.61 1.96 22.38
CA HIS A 284 -5.55 1.41 23.73
C HIS A 284 -4.69 0.13 23.77
N SER A 285 -4.92 -0.82 22.85
CA SER A 285 -4.14 -2.05 22.74
C SER A 285 -2.64 -1.77 22.56
N VAL A 286 -2.26 -0.85 21.67
CA VAL A 286 -0.85 -0.50 21.43
C VAL A 286 -0.22 0.15 22.67
N ARG A 287 -0.94 1.03 23.37
CA ARG A 287 -0.43 1.69 24.58
C ARG A 287 -0.27 0.74 25.77
N GLN A 288 -0.93 -0.41 25.77
CA GLN A 288 -0.75 -1.45 26.77
C GLN A 288 0.50 -2.32 26.53
N ILE A 289 1.15 -2.21 25.37
CA ILE A 289 2.40 -2.94 25.10
C ILE A 289 3.49 -2.38 26.02
N LYS A 290 3.89 -3.18 27.02
CA LYS A 290 4.93 -2.83 28.01
C LYS A 290 6.32 -2.92 27.37
N SER A 291 6.64 -1.99 26.48
CA SER A 291 7.93 -1.89 25.79
C SER A 291 8.40 -0.44 25.75
N GLU A 292 9.62 -0.21 26.25
CA GLU A 292 10.28 1.10 26.15
C GLU A 292 10.48 1.50 24.68
N SER A 293 10.84 0.56 23.81
CA SER A 293 11.03 0.83 22.38
C SER A 293 9.73 1.24 21.69
N VAL A 294 8.57 0.65 22.05
CA VAL A 294 7.26 1.11 21.56
C VAL A 294 6.98 2.54 22.03
N THR A 295 7.27 2.84 23.29
CA THR A 295 7.07 4.19 23.86
C THR A 295 7.92 5.22 23.14
N ARG A 296 9.21 4.90 22.90
CA ARG A 296 10.13 5.74 22.13
C ARG A 296 9.70 5.91 20.67
N LEU A 297 9.20 4.85 20.03
CA LEU A 297 8.66 4.91 18.66
C LEU A 297 7.46 5.85 18.57
N LEU A 298 6.49 5.72 19.48
CA LEU A 298 5.32 6.61 19.52
C LEU A 298 5.72 8.07 19.77
N HIS A 299 6.68 8.29 20.67
CA HIS A 299 7.22 9.63 20.94
C HIS A 299 7.88 10.23 19.69
N PHE A 300 8.75 9.46 19.03
CA PHE A 300 9.42 9.87 17.79
C PHE A 300 8.41 10.21 16.70
N ILE A 301 7.43 9.34 16.44
CA ILE A 301 6.42 9.58 15.40
C ILE A 301 5.62 10.84 15.72
N ARG A 302 5.24 11.05 16.99
CA ARG A 302 4.54 12.27 17.42
C ARG A 302 5.37 13.51 17.13
N GLN A 303 6.64 13.53 17.54
CA GLN A 303 7.54 14.66 17.28
C GLN A 303 7.73 14.90 15.79
N TYR A 304 7.93 13.83 15.02
CA TYR A 304 8.14 13.90 13.57
C TYR A 304 6.91 14.47 12.85
N ILE A 305 5.70 13.99 13.16
CA ILE A 305 4.46 14.53 12.60
C ILE A 305 4.23 15.98 13.02
N ASN A 306 4.49 16.33 14.28
CA ASN A 306 4.38 17.71 14.75
C ASN A 306 5.38 18.64 14.06
N ARG A 307 6.58 18.16 13.73
CA ARG A 307 7.57 18.91 12.95
C ARG A 307 7.09 19.17 11.53
N LEU A 308 6.48 18.17 10.90
CA LEU A 308 5.95 18.27 9.53
C LEU A 308 4.70 19.16 9.42
N CYS A 309 3.83 19.12 10.42
CA CYS A 309 2.49 19.70 10.37
C CYS A 309 2.28 20.90 11.30
N GLY A 310 3.26 21.19 12.17
CA GLY A 310 3.10 22.18 13.24
C GLY A 310 2.03 21.77 14.25
N GLN A 311 1.24 22.77 14.68
CA GLN A 311 0.08 22.57 15.57
C GLN A 311 -1.22 22.35 14.79
N GLU A 312 -1.16 22.25 13.46
CA GLU A 312 -2.34 22.02 12.64
C GLU A 312 -2.85 20.58 12.83
N SER A 313 -4.16 20.40 12.70
CA SER A 313 -4.82 19.09 12.78
C SER A 313 -5.77 18.90 11.60
N GLY A 314 -6.26 17.67 11.44
CA GLY A 314 -7.19 17.31 10.38
C GLY A 314 -6.50 16.81 9.11
N PHE A 315 -5.27 16.31 9.22
CA PHE A 315 -4.61 15.66 8.09
C PHE A 315 -5.22 14.27 7.84
N LEU A 316 -5.36 13.94 6.56
CA LEU A 316 -5.65 12.60 6.06
C LEU A 316 -4.31 11.89 5.76
N ALA A 317 -4.02 10.80 6.47
CA ALA A 317 -2.90 9.95 6.10
C ALA A 317 -3.24 9.15 4.83
N VAL A 318 -2.34 9.11 3.87
CA VAL A 318 -2.47 8.37 2.62
C VAL A 318 -1.45 7.25 2.62
N ASP A 319 -1.91 6.03 2.38
CA ASP A 319 -1.06 4.85 2.39
C ASP A 319 -1.38 3.90 1.22
N ILE A 320 -0.40 3.09 0.83
CA ILE A 320 -0.56 1.95 -0.06
C ILE A 320 -0.05 0.76 0.73
N ALA A 321 -0.91 0.17 1.57
CA ALA A 321 -0.53 -0.91 2.46
C ALA A 321 -1.54 -2.06 2.46
N ALA A 322 -1.02 -3.24 2.78
CA ALA A 322 -1.81 -4.47 2.91
C ALA A 322 -2.77 -4.46 4.11
N HIS A 323 -2.37 -3.87 5.24
CA HIS A 323 -3.03 -4.04 6.54
C HIS A 323 -3.38 -2.73 7.29
N GLY A 324 -2.86 -1.58 6.87
CA GLY A 324 -3.08 -0.31 7.57
C GLY A 324 -2.30 -0.12 8.88
N THR A 325 -1.25 -0.92 9.11
CA THR A 325 -0.44 -0.84 10.35
C THR A 325 0.22 0.53 10.54
N MET A 326 0.80 1.11 9.48
CA MET A 326 1.48 2.41 9.54
C MET A 326 0.52 3.59 9.80
N PRO A 327 -0.62 3.72 9.11
CA PRO A 327 -1.55 4.81 9.39
C PRO A 327 -2.18 4.69 10.77
N LEU A 328 -2.53 3.48 11.22
CA LEU A 328 -3.01 3.26 12.58
C LEU A 328 -1.96 3.65 13.62
N LEU A 329 -0.70 3.25 13.43
CA LEU A 329 0.41 3.65 14.30
C LEU A 329 0.57 5.18 14.35
N ALA A 330 0.50 5.85 13.20
CA ALA A 330 0.62 7.30 13.12
C ALA A 330 -0.52 8.03 13.85
N MET A 331 -1.76 7.51 13.74
CA MET A 331 -2.92 8.02 14.48
C MET A 331 -2.83 7.76 15.99
N THR A 332 -2.30 6.60 16.40
CA THR A 332 -2.05 6.29 17.83
C THR A 332 -1.03 7.24 18.45
N ALA A 333 0.00 7.63 17.69
CA ALA A 333 1.07 8.52 18.12
C ALA A 333 0.68 10.01 18.11
N SER A 334 -0.13 10.45 17.13
CA SER A 334 -0.45 11.87 16.95
C SER A 334 -1.92 12.15 16.64
N ASN A 335 -2.47 13.14 17.36
CA ASN A 335 -3.83 13.66 17.16
C ASN A 335 -3.95 14.55 15.90
N THR A 336 -2.84 14.87 15.23
CA THR A 336 -2.81 15.65 13.98
C THR A 336 -3.49 14.92 12.84
N ILE A 337 -3.32 13.59 12.78
CA ILE A 337 -3.93 12.71 11.78
C ILE A 337 -5.29 12.27 12.31
N LYS A 338 -6.35 12.57 11.57
CA LYS A 338 -7.74 12.27 11.99
C LYS A 338 -8.36 11.09 11.26
N LYS A 339 -7.90 10.85 10.05
CA LYS A 339 -8.37 9.79 9.17
C LYS A 339 -7.19 9.26 8.37
N PHE A 340 -7.37 8.09 7.78
CA PHE A 340 -6.50 7.65 6.71
C PHE A 340 -7.31 7.15 5.53
N GLN A 341 -6.69 7.14 4.36
CA GLN A 341 -7.15 6.49 3.15
C GLN A 341 -6.06 5.55 2.69
N MET A 342 -6.44 4.32 2.34
CA MET A 342 -5.55 3.37 1.69
C MET A 342 -5.99 3.16 0.26
N TYR A 343 -5.03 2.90 -0.62
CA TYR A 343 -5.35 2.45 -1.97
C TYR A 343 -5.80 0.99 -2.03
N THR A 344 -5.31 0.19 -1.10
CA THR A 344 -5.51 -1.26 -1.16
C THR A 344 -5.57 -1.87 0.23
N GLY A 345 -5.94 -3.14 0.26
CA GLY A 345 -5.92 -4.01 1.41
C GLY A 345 -6.05 -5.46 0.94
N ILE A 346 -5.41 -6.37 1.67
CA ILE A 346 -5.57 -7.82 1.46
C ILE A 346 -7.05 -8.21 1.44
N PRO A 347 -7.46 -9.21 0.63
CA PRO A 347 -8.86 -9.60 0.43
C PRO A 347 -9.69 -9.72 1.71
N TRP A 348 -9.11 -10.26 2.78
CA TRP A 348 -9.83 -10.47 4.05
C TRP A 348 -10.07 -9.21 4.88
N LEU A 349 -9.29 -8.13 4.72
CA LEU A 349 -9.53 -6.85 5.42
C LEU A 349 -10.39 -5.88 4.60
N GLN A 350 -10.78 -6.27 3.39
CA GLN A 350 -11.48 -5.40 2.45
C GLN A 350 -12.87 -5.00 2.89
N GLU A 351 -13.58 -5.90 3.58
CA GLU A 351 -14.91 -5.65 4.13
C GLU A 351 -14.82 -4.78 5.38
N PHE A 352 -13.77 -4.97 6.18
CA PHE A 352 -13.53 -4.16 7.37
C PHE A 352 -13.18 -2.71 7.01
N TYR A 353 -12.23 -2.51 6.09
CA TYR A 353 -11.78 -1.18 5.66
C TYR A 353 -12.57 -0.59 4.48
N CYS A 354 -13.79 -1.04 4.22
CA CYS A 354 -14.56 -0.63 3.04
C CYS A 354 -14.72 0.90 2.89
N GLU A 355 -14.80 1.64 4.00
CA GLU A 355 -14.98 3.09 4.02
C GLU A 355 -13.69 3.88 3.75
N VAL A 356 -12.53 3.25 3.91
CA VAL A 356 -11.22 3.92 3.83
C VAL A 356 -10.32 3.35 2.74
N ILE A 357 -10.80 2.39 1.94
CA ILE A 357 -10.08 1.87 0.77
C ILE A 357 -10.64 2.52 -0.50
N TYR A 358 -9.76 3.09 -1.31
CA TYR A 358 -10.12 3.58 -2.64
C TYR A 358 -10.20 2.41 -3.62
N ARG A 359 -11.34 2.24 -4.33
CA ARG A 359 -11.58 1.09 -5.21
C ARG A 359 -12.32 1.42 -6.50
N PRO A 360 -11.63 1.89 -7.55
CA PRO A 360 -12.23 2.01 -8.86
C PRO A 360 -12.26 0.65 -9.59
N ASP A 361 -11.17 -0.12 -9.60
CA ASP A 361 -11.03 -1.38 -10.35
C ASP A 361 -9.84 -2.17 -9.81
N PHE A 362 -10.06 -3.24 -9.02
CA PHE A 362 -9.04 -4.06 -8.33
C PHE A 362 -7.67 -4.15 -9.03
N PRO A 363 -6.68 -3.36 -8.62
CA PRO A 363 -5.33 -3.54 -9.11
C PRO A 363 -4.40 -4.07 -8.03
N TYR A 364 -3.44 -4.85 -8.51
CA TYR A 364 -2.53 -5.65 -7.72
C TYR A 364 -1.63 -4.76 -6.87
N MET A 365 -1.65 -4.94 -5.54
CA MET A 365 -0.75 -4.23 -4.60
C MET A 365 0.69 -4.32 -5.07
N ARG A 366 1.08 -5.53 -5.50
CA ARG A 366 2.41 -5.84 -6.01
C ARG A 366 2.85 -4.96 -7.19
N MET A 367 1.92 -4.46 -8.02
CA MET A 367 2.27 -3.56 -9.13
C MET A 367 2.65 -2.16 -8.66
N LEU A 368 2.14 -1.72 -7.51
CA LEU A 368 2.51 -0.45 -6.89
C LEU A 368 3.79 -0.60 -6.08
N GLU A 369 3.88 -1.65 -5.28
CA GLU A 369 5.06 -1.94 -4.45
C GLU A 369 6.33 -2.20 -5.28
N SER A 370 6.18 -2.66 -6.54
CA SER A 370 7.32 -2.97 -7.43
C SER A 370 7.81 -1.80 -8.30
N LEU A 371 7.29 -0.59 -8.08
CA LEU A 371 7.80 0.61 -8.76
C LEU A 371 9.25 0.88 -8.31
N VAL A 372 10.15 1.06 -9.28
CA VAL A 372 11.59 1.23 -9.02
C VAL A 372 11.85 2.47 -8.17
N CYS A 373 11.14 3.56 -8.42
CA CYS A 373 11.26 4.79 -7.64
C CYS A 373 10.84 4.65 -6.17
N GLN A 374 10.00 3.65 -5.84
CA GLN A 374 9.46 3.45 -4.50
C GLN A 374 10.29 2.46 -3.68
N GLU A 375 10.83 1.42 -4.31
CA GLU A 375 11.50 0.33 -3.58
C GLU A 375 13.04 0.36 -3.69
N GLU A 376 13.57 0.77 -4.85
CA GLU A 376 14.99 0.63 -5.17
C GLU A 376 15.74 1.96 -5.17
N LEU A 377 15.07 3.08 -5.46
CA LEU A 377 15.71 4.40 -5.54
C LEU A 377 16.36 4.81 -4.21
N PHE A 378 15.58 4.79 -3.12
CA PHE A 378 16.09 5.13 -1.79
C PHE A 378 15.39 4.35 -0.69
N ARG A 379 16.08 4.21 0.45
CA ARG A 379 15.56 3.50 1.64
C ARG A 379 15.89 4.28 2.90
N PHE A 380 15.15 4.03 3.96
CA PHE A 380 15.50 4.53 5.29
C PHE A 380 16.90 4.03 5.69
N SER A 381 17.70 4.90 6.30
CA SER A 381 19.00 4.55 6.87
C SER A 381 19.00 4.67 8.39
N ARG A 382 18.74 5.86 8.92
CA ARG A 382 18.77 6.13 10.36
C ARG A 382 18.00 7.40 10.71
N THR A 383 17.74 7.59 12.00
CA THR A 383 17.34 8.86 12.57
C THR A 383 18.57 9.59 13.13
N SER A 384 18.69 10.90 12.91
CA SER A 384 19.75 11.74 13.48
C SER A 384 19.14 13.08 13.86
N ASP A 385 19.24 13.48 15.13
CA ASP A 385 18.78 14.80 15.61
C ASP A 385 17.35 15.17 15.15
N ASP A 386 16.39 14.25 15.35
CA ASP A 386 14.98 14.34 14.92
C ASP A 386 14.75 14.43 13.40
N ARG A 387 15.79 14.19 12.60
CA ARG A 387 15.74 14.08 11.15
C ARG A 387 15.80 12.63 10.69
N ILE A 388 15.25 12.39 9.51
CA ILE A 388 15.32 11.08 8.86
C ILE A 388 16.40 11.14 7.79
N ILE A 389 17.38 10.26 7.91
CA ILE A 389 18.43 10.07 6.93
C ILE A 389 18.05 8.87 6.07
N ILE A 390 18.06 9.07 4.76
CA ILE A 390 17.84 8.04 3.75
C ILE A 390 19.15 7.70 3.04
N LYS A 391 19.17 6.52 2.43
CA LYS A 391 20.23 6.06 1.54
C LYS A 391 19.68 5.93 0.12
N GLU A 392 20.24 6.68 -0.82
CA GLU A 392 19.93 6.57 -2.25
C GLU A 392 20.92 5.60 -2.90
N THR A 393 20.43 4.76 -3.80
CA THR A 393 21.27 3.91 -4.66
C THR A 393 22.20 4.74 -5.55
N ARG A 394 23.42 4.26 -5.77
CA ARG A 394 24.34 4.80 -6.79
C ARG A 394 24.29 4.02 -8.11
N ASP A 395 23.36 3.08 -8.24
CA ASP A 395 23.16 2.30 -9.45
C ASP A 395 22.51 3.20 -10.53
N PRO A 396 23.23 3.52 -11.61
CA PRO A 396 22.75 4.45 -12.63
C PRO A 396 21.52 3.91 -13.38
N VAL A 397 21.34 2.59 -13.46
CA VAL A 397 20.18 1.98 -14.11
C VAL A 397 18.93 2.21 -13.27
N ILE A 398 19.03 2.00 -11.96
CA ILE A 398 17.92 2.26 -11.03
C ILE A 398 17.57 3.75 -11.00
N GLN A 399 18.58 4.62 -10.91
CA GLN A 399 18.35 6.07 -10.92
C GLN A 399 17.65 6.53 -12.21
N ALA A 400 18.10 6.04 -13.38
CA ALA A 400 17.48 6.38 -14.67
C ALA A 400 16.03 5.87 -14.78
N LEU A 401 15.76 4.64 -14.33
CA LEU A 401 14.40 4.08 -14.33
C LEU A 401 13.48 4.83 -13.37
N ALA A 402 13.94 5.12 -12.15
CA ALA A 402 13.18 5.89 -11.19
C ALA A 402 12.88 7.31 -11.69
N ALA A 403 13.85 7.98 -12.33
CA ALA A 403 13.64 9.28 -12.95
C ALA A 403 12.61 9.22 -14.09
N PHE A 404 12.61 8.16 -14.90
CA PHE A 404 11.57 7.94 -15.91
C PHE A 404 10.19 7.75 -15.27
N GLU A 405 10.06 6.91 -14.25
CA GLU A 405 8.79 6.66 -13.57
C GLU A 405 8.22 7.96 -12.96
N ILE A 406 9.06 8.71 -12.24
CA ILE A 406 8.69 10.01 -11.65
C ILE A 406 8.27 10.99 -12.75
N GLY A 407 9.11 11.18 -13.78
CA GLY A 407 8.84 12.12 -14.86
C GLY A 407 7.55 11.80 -15.63
N TYR A 408 7.29 10.53 -15.93
CA TYR A 408 6.07 10.11 -16.63
C TYR A 408 4.82 10.38 -15.80
N PHE A 409 4.87 10.06 -14.51
CA PHE A 409 3.76 10.29 -13.61
C PHE A 409 3.45 11.79 -13.51
N ILE A 410 4.48 12.64 -13.37
CA ILE A 410 4.31 14.10 -13.37
C ILE A 410 3.73 14.63 -14.69
N ASP A 411 4.13 14.06 -15.84
CA ASP A 411 3.53 14.40 -17.14
C ASP A 411 2.03 14.11 -17.17
N LEU A 412 1.61 12.95 -16.65
CA LEU A 412 0.19 12.60 -16.56
C LEU A 412 -0.57 13.53 -15.60
N VAL A 413 0.01 13.87 -14.45
CA VAL A 413 -0.58 14.82 -13.50
C VAL A 413 -0.77 16.19 -14.17
N ASN A 414 0.26 16.72 -14.82
CA ASN A 414 0.17 17.99 -15.54
C ASN A 414 -0.93 17.94 -16.62
N ALA A 415 -0.97 16.88 -17.42
CA ALA A 415 -1.97 16.71 -18.47
C ALA A 415 -3.39 16.57 -17.94
N ARG A 416 -3.56 15.99 -16.74
CA ARG A 416 -4.88 15.73 -16.14
C ARG A 416 -5.47 16.95 -15.43
N PHE A 417 -4.63 17.76 -14.78
CA PHE A 417 -5.09 18.77 -13.82
C PHE A 417 -4.67 20.21 -14.15
N LEU A 418 -3.64 20.42 -14.98
CA LEU A 418 -3.03 21.74 -15.22
C LEU A 418 -3.11 22.20 -16.69
N GLN A 419 -3.72 21.40 -17.56
CA GLN A 419 -4.10 21.77 -18.93
C GLN A 419 -5.61 22.02 -18.96
#